data_AF-A0A949SHF7-F1
#
_entry.id   AF-A0A949SHF7-F1
#
_cell.length_a   1.000
_cell.length_b   1.000
_cell.length_c   1.000
_cell.angle_alpha   90.00
_cell.angle_beta   90.00
_cell.angle_gamma   90.00
#
_symmetry.space_group_name_H-M   'P 1'
#
loop_
_entity.id
_entity.type
_entity.pdbx_description
1 polymer ?
#
loop_
_entity_poly.entity_id
_entity_poly.type
_entity_poly.pdbx_seq_one_letter_code
_entity_poly.pdbx_strand_id
1 'polypeptide(L)'
;MSYKIYNPYQNLGKEFTEGMDYIIKNVPKPTTDVTFEQLNETLLKYFQTIFKPTVDSSIINNVVLSILPNTANSYQNSNLRNDSFYNQEQILLLNSISESIKGNDVEGILSVLNNANQEIAESGLSAVDQTPLFIAVEMGKRSYEYWLNTIYDTKSSWIDLLNKNTAINVANLPFLVTTSMEGALSGFAQIQQLDMNVATSLNSLGRSIATMSAVIAAVGLSSGKMFFKWVKKINTAKLSLNKETIVKLNTVNNQYGRDTRGYCGTIYCDKTYGTKCEWASINICDA
;
A
#
# COMPACT_ATOMS: atom_id res chain seq x y z
N MET A 1 -32.63 0.68 14.66
CA MET A 1 -31.56 -0.32 14.91
C MET A 1 -30.35 0.10 14.10
N SER A 2 -29.25 0.48 14.73
CA SER A 2 -27.97 0.67 14.02
C SER A 2 -27.40 -0.72 13.77
N TYR A 3 -27.39 -1.15 12.51
CA TYR A 3 -26.67 -2.36 12.13
C TYR A 3 -25.18 -2.06 12.29
N LYS A 4 -24.51 -2.74 13.21
CA LYS A 4 -23.06 -2.64 13.34
C LYS A 4 -22.45 -3.31 12.10
N ILE A 5 -22.02 -2.51 11.14
CA ILE A 5 -21.37 -2.99 9.93
C ILE A 5 -20.05 -3.65 10.34
N TYR A 6 -19.89 -4.93 9.97
CA TYR A 6 -18.79 -5.79 10.41
C TYR A 6 -17.90 -6.13 9.22
N ASN A 7 -16.61 -5.80 9.30
CA ASN A 7 -15.61 -6.30 8.37
C ASN A 7 -15.35 -7.79 8.70
N PRO A 8 -15.66 -8.74 7.81
CA PRO A 8 -15.55 -10.16 8.12
C PRO A 8 -14.10 -10.67 8.12
N TYR A 9 -13.13 -9.83 7.74
CA TYR A 9 -11.73 -10.19 7.56
C TYR A 9 -10.84 -9.82 8.75
N GLN A 10 -11.42 -9.43 9.89
CA GLN A 10 -10.65 -9.05 11.10
C GLN A 10 -9.65 -10.11 11.56
N ASN A 11 -9.95 -11.38 11.31
CA ASN A 11 -9.07 -12.48 11.67
C ASN A 11 -7.72 -12.40 10.95
N LEU A 12 -7.67 -11.85 9.72
CA LEU A 12 -6.43 -11.68 8.93
C LEU A 12 -5.39 -10.79 9.60
N GLY A 13 -5.82 -9.97 10.56
CA GLY A 13 -4.92 -9.05 11.23
C GLY A 13 -3.88 -9.73 12.10
N LYS A 14 -4.19 -10.92 12.62
CA LYS A 14 -3.24 -11.72 13.37
C LYS A 14 -2.08 -12.16 12.47
N GLU A 15 -2.38 -12.68 11.28
CA GLU A 15 -1.37 -13.16 10.33
C GLU A 15 -0.49 -12.02 9.81
N PHE A 16 -1.02 -10.79 9.72
CA PHE A 16 -0.22 -9.62 9.40
C PHE A 16 0.80 -9.31 10.51
N THR A 17 0.34 -9.14 11.75
CA THR A 17 1.21 -8.80 12.89
C THR A 17 2.26 -9.88 13.17
N GLU A 18 1.83 -11.14 13.25
CA GLU A 18 2.76 -12.27 13.45
C GLU A 18 3.75 -12.40 12.28
N GLY A 19 3.34 -12.04 11.07
CA GLY A 19 4.20 -12.04 9.89
C GLY A 19 5.28 -10.98 9.97
N MET A 20 4.91 -9.75 10.34
CA MET A 20 5.88 -8.68 10.55
C MET A 20 6.92 -9.05 11.62
N ASP A 21 6.48 -9.60 12.75
CA ASP A 21 7.36 -10.07 13.83
C ASP A 21 8.25 -11.23 13.39
N TYR A 22 7.70 -12.20 12.65
CA TYR A 22 8.46 -13.31 12.13
C TYR A 22 9.56 -12.83 11.17
N ILE A 23 9.24 -11.90 10.28
CA ILE A 23 10.20 -11.40 9.29
C ILE A 23 11.40 -10.76 9.98
N ILE A 24 11.21 -9.77 10.84
CA ILE A 24 12.33 -9.06 11.46
C ILE A 24 13.19 -9.93 12.37
N LYS A 25 12.60 -11.00 12.93
CA LYS A 25 13.28 -11.99 13.75
C LYS A 25 14.14 -12.97 12.94
N ASN A 26 13.71 -13.31 11.72
CA ASN A 26 14.29 -14.42 10.94
C ASN A 26 15.08 -13.98 9.70
N VAL A 27 15.05 -12.71 9.32
CA VAL A 27 15.97 -12.20 8.30
C VAL A 27 17.42 -12.18 8.81
N PRO A 28 18.42 -12.30 7.92
CA PRO A 28 19.83 -12.21 8.30
C PRO A 28 20.18 -10.91 9.03
N LYS A 29 21.21 -11.00 9.89
CA LYS A 29 21.80 -9.84 10.58
C LYS A 29 23.20 -9.58 10.00
N PRO A 30 23.61 -8.31 9.81
CA PRO A 30 22.86 -7.09 10.13
C PRO A 30 21.66 -6.86 9.18
N THR A 31 20.58 -6.25 9.70
CA THR A 31 19.33 -6.05 8.95
C THR A 31 19.48 -5.10 7.76
N THR A 32 20.59 -4.36 7.68
CA THR A 32 20.93 -3.47 6.56
C THR A 32 21.29 -4.22 5.28
N ASP A 33 21.69 -5.50 5.40
CA ASP A 33 22.24 -6.28 4.30
C ASP A 33 21.23 -7.31 3.77
N VAL A 34 19.99 -7.24 4.27
CA VAL A 34 18.90 -8.12 3.85
C VAL A 34 18.64 -7.91 2.36
N THR A 35 18.72 -8.98 1.57
CA THR A 35 18.41 -8.95 0.13
C THR A 35 16.93 -9.21 -0.11
N PHE A 36 16.47 -8.88 -1.32
CA PHE A 36 15.09 -9.14 -1.72
C PHE A 36 14.74 -10.63 -1.68
N GLU A 37 15.65 -11.48 -2.13
CA GLU A 37 15.52 -12.94 -2.11
C GLU A 37 15.38 -13.45 -0.67
N GLN A 38 16.21 -12.95 0.25
CA GLN A 38 16.14 -13.33 1.66
C GLN A 38 14.82 -12.91 2.30
N LEU A 39 14.27 -11.74 1.96
CA LEU A 39 12.95 -11.35 2.40
C LEU A 39 11.87 -12.32 1.85
N ASN A 40 11.92 -12.61 0.56
CA ASN A 40 10.94 -13.48 -0.11
C ASN A 40 10.96 -14.92 0.45
N GLU A 41 12.16 -15.46 0.70
CA GLU A 41 12.32 -16.76 1.36
C GLU A 41 11.83 -16.77 2.81
N THR A 42 12.02 -15.66 3.54
CA THR A 42 11.55 -15.56 4.93
C THR A 42 10.02 -15.48 4.99
N LEU A 43 9.39 -14.78 4.04
CA LEU A 43 7.93 -14.79 3.87
C LEU A 43 7.43 -16.20 3.56
N LEU A 44 8.10 -16.92 2.64
CA LEU A 44 7.75 -18.29 2.33
C LEU A 44 7.76 -19.17 3.58
N LYS A 45 8.82 -19.11 4.38
CA LYS A 45 8.93 -19.88 5.62
C LYS A 45 7.79 -19.56 6.59
N TYR A 46 7.46 -18.29 6.77
CA TYR A 46 6.35 -17.88 7.63
C TYR A 46 5.00 -18.44 7.13
N PHE A 47 4.66 -18.21 5.86
CA PHE A 47 3.37 -18.63 5.35
C PHE A 47 3.25 -20.15 5.19
N GLN A 48 4.36 -20.87 5.06
CA GLN A 48 4.37 -22.33 5.23
C GLN A 48 3.95 -22.75 6.64
N THR A 49 4.27 -22.01 7.71
CA THR A 49 3.81 -22.40 9.06
C THR A 49 2.30 -22.24 9.24
N ILE A 50 1.67 -21.37 8.46
CA ILE A 50 0.23 -21.10 8.52
C ILE A 50 -0.54 -22.06 7.61
N PHE A 51 -0.09 -22.23 6.36
CA PHE A 51 -0.90 -22.85 5.31
C PHE A 51 -0.53 -24.29 4.98
N LYS A 52 0.67 -24.78 5.35
CA LYS A 52 1.09 -26.17 5.06
C LYS A 52 0.13 -27.24 5.60
N PRO A 53 -0.60 -27.04 6.72
CA PRO A 53 -1.62 -28.01 7.15
C PRO A 53 -2.81 -28.15 6.18
N THR A 54 -3.01 -27.19 5.27
CA THR A 54 -4.27 -27.00 4.54
C THR A 54 -4.07 -26.96 3.02
N VAL A 55 -2.88 -26.60 2.53
CA VAL A 55 -2.58 -26.43 1.10
C VAL A 55 -1.28 -27.15 0.76
N ASP A 56 -1.22 -27.75 -0.43
CA ASP A 56 -0.01 -28.39 -0.95
C ASP A 56 1.19 -27.42 -0.90
N SER A 57 2.33 -27.91 -0.40
CA SER A 57 3.55 -27.12 -0.25
C SER A 57 4.05 -26.54 -1.58
N SER A 58 3.85 -27.24 -2.70
CA SER A 58 4.20 -26.75 -4.04
C SER A 58 3.37 -25.53 -4.45
N ILE A 59 2.07 -25.51 -4.11
CA ILE A 59 1.17 -24.39 -4.39
C ILE A 59 1.56 -23.18 -3.53
N ILE A 60 1.78 -23.38 -2.23
CA ILE A 60 2.23 -22.30 -1.33
C ILE A 60 3.55 -21.71 -1.81
N ASN A 61 4.51 -22.56 -2.19
CA ASN A 61 5.80 -22.12 -2.70
C ASN A 61 5.64 -21.24 -3.95
N ASN A 62 4.87 -21.70 -4.94
CA ASN A 62 4.65 -20.95 -6.18
C ASN A 62 3.92 -19.64 -5.93
N VAL A 63 2.90 -19.63 -5.06
CA VAL A 63 2.16 -18.40 -4.73
C VAL A 63 3.06 -17.43 -3.98
N VAL A 64 3.64 -17.81 -2.84
CA VAL A 64 4.41 -16.86 -2.03
C VAL A 64 5.63 -16.31 -2.79
N LEU A 65 6.37 -17.18 -3.49
CA LEU A 65 7.57 -16.76 -4.22
C LEU A 65 7.26 -15.85 -5.41
N SER A 66 6.04 -15.88 -5.96
CA SER A 66 5.64 -15.03 -7.09
C SER A 66 4.93 -13.74 -6.67
N ILE A 67 4.17 -13.77 -5.57
CA ILE A 67 3.37 -12.61 -5.13
C ILE A 67 4.24 -11.41 -4.77
N LEU A 68 5.26 -11.57 -3.91
CA LEU A 68 6.07 -10.42 -3.48
C LEU A 68 6.82 -9.77 -4.66
N PRO A 69 7.54 -10.50 -5.54
CA PRO A 69 8.23 -9.87 -6.68
C PRO A 69 7.29 -9.08 -7.58
N ASN A 70 6.12 -9.64 -7.88
CA ASN A 70 5.13 -8.97 -8.71
C ASN A 70 4.50 -7.76 -8.02
N THR A 71 4.18 -7.86 -6.72
CA THR A 71 3.66 -6.74 -5.93
C THR A 71 4.69 -5.63 -5.80
N ALA A 72 5.94 -5.96 -5.48
CA ALA A 72 7.03 -4.99 -5.37
C ALA A 72 7.26 -4.28 -6.72
N ASN A 73 7.30 -5.03 -7.82
CA ASN A 73 7.41 -4.46 -9.16
C ASN A 73 6.20 -3.59 -9.53
N SER A 74 4.98 -4.02 -9.20
CA SER A 74 3.74 -3.25 -9.40
C SER A 74 3.80 -1.92 -8.63
N TYR A 75 4.15 -1.97 -7.34
CA TYR A 75 4.27 -0.82 -6.45
C TYR A 75 5.36 0.15 -6.91
N GLN A 76 6.54 -0.37 -7.24
CA GLN A 76 7.68 0.48 -7.58
C GLN A 76 7.64 1.00 -9.02
N ASN A 77 7.15 0.23 -9.99
CA ASN A 77 7.30 0.58 -11.41
C ASN A 77 5.99 0.92 -12.11
N SER A 78 4.84 0.90 -11.42
CA SER A 78 3.51 1.20 -12.01
C SER A 78 3.13 0.35 -13.23
N ASN A 79 3.87 -0.73 -13.52
CA ASN A 79 3.72 -1.55 -14.72
C ASN A 79 2.50 -2.50 -14.67
N LEU A 80 2.01 -2.77 -13.46
CA LEU A 80 0.77 -3.53 -13.20
C LEU A 80 -0.11 -2.63 -12.36
N ARG A 81 -0.96 -1.83 -13.01
CA ARG A 81 -1.82 -0.90 -12.28
C ARG A 81 -2.86 -1.69 -11.50
N ASN A 82 -2.97 -1.45 -10.19
CA ASN A 82 -4.16 -1.86 -9.45
C ASN A 82 -5.43 -1.32 -10.15
N ASP A 83 -5.36 -0.13 -10.77
CA ASP A 83 -6.44 0.48 -11.56
C ASP A 83 -7.02 -0.40 -12.69
N SER A 84 -6.26 -1.37 -13.22
CA SER A 84 -6.78 -2.26 -14.27
C SER A 84 -7.59 -3.45 -13.74
N PHE A 85 -7.52 -3.72 -12.42
CA PHE A 85 -8.21 -4.84 -11.79
C PHE A 85 -9.43 -4.42 -10.99
N TYR A 86 -9.48 -3.15 -10.62
CA TYR A 86 -10.57 -2.58 -9.84
C TYR A 86 -11.45 -1.71 -10.74
N ASN A 87 -12.75 -1.77 -10.50
CA ASN A 87 -13.70 -0.90 -11.17
C ASN A 87 -13.54 0.55 -10.68
N GLN A 88 -14.18 1.48 -11.40
CA GLN A 88 -14.02 2.91 -11.13
C GLN A 88 -14.48 3.32 -9.72
N GLU A 89 -15.56 2.71 -9.20
CA GLU A 89 -16.09 2.99 -7.87
C GLU A 89 -15.12 2.53 -6.77
N GLN A 90 -14.55 1.33 -6.92
CA GLN A 90 -13.50 0.82 -6.02
C GLN A 90 -12.28 1.75 -6.01
N ILE A 91 -11.84 2.23 -7.18
CA ILE A 91 -10.70 3.16 -7.28
C ILE A 91 -11.01 4.48 -6.58
N LEU A 92 -12.21 5.03 -6.76
CA LEU A 92 -12.63 6.28 -6.12
C LEU A 92 -12.64 6.15 -4.59
N LEU A 93 -13.20 5.05 -4.06
CA LEU A 93 -13.18 4.78 -2.61
C LEU A 93 -11.74 4.64 -2.10
N LEU A 94 -10.88 3.88 -2.79
CA LEU A 94 -9.49 3.69 -2.39
C LEU A 94 -8.69 5.00 -2.38
N ASN A 95 -8.91 5.85 -3.38
CA ASN A 95 -8.27 7.17 -3.42
C ASN A 95 -8.77 8.05 -2.29
N SER A 96 -10.09 8.09 -2.04
CA SER A 96 -10.68 8.86 -0.94
C SER A 96 -10.15 8.42 0.43
N ILE A 97 -10.08 7.12 0.68
CA ILE A 97 -9.52 6.57 1.92
C ILE A 97 -8.03 6.92 2.04
N SER A 98 -7.25 6.75 0.96
CA SER A 98 -5.81 7.02 0.96
C SER A 98 -5.49 8.51 1.16
N GLU A 99 -6.29 9.40 0.56
CA GLU A 99 -6.19 10.86 0.76
C GLU A 99 -6.58 11.24 2.19
N SER A 100 -7.64 10.64 2.73
CA SER A 100 -8.06 10.87 4.11
C SER A 100 -7.00 10.41 5.12
N ILE A 101 -6.33 9.27 4.89
CA ILE A 101 -5.22 8.81 5.74
C ILE A 101 -4.04 9.79 5.71
N LYS A 102 -3.74 10.38 4.55
CA LYS A 102 -2.63 11.34 4.39
C LYS A 102 -2.96 12.75 4.91
N GLY A 103 -4.25 13.12 4.87
CA GLY A 103 -4.73 14.44 5.28
C GLY A 103 -5.10 14.56 6.75
N ASN A 104 -5.25 13.44 7.48
CA ASN A 104 -5.53 13.44 8.91
C ASN A 104 -4.25 13.43 9.76
N ASP A 105 -4.40 13.82 11.02
CA ASP A 105 -3.41 13.58 12.05
C ASP A 105 -3.22 12.08 12.29
N VAL A 106 -2.09 11.72 12.91
CA VAL A 106 -1.73 10.31 13.14
C VAL A 106 -2.80 9.62 13.99
N GLU A 107 -3.30 10.32 15.01
CA GLU A 107 -4.36 9.87 15.90
C GLU A 107 -5.69 9.61 15.16
N GLY A 108 -5.98 10.36 14.09
CA GLY A 108 -7.18 10.23 13.27
C GLY A 108 -7.16 9.09 12.25
N ILE A 109 -6.00 8.54 11.89
CA ILE A 109 -5.87 7.49 10.86
C ILE A 109 -6.74 6.27 11.18
N LEU A 110 -6.75 5.80 12.43
CA LEU A 110 -7.58 4.65 12.83
C LEU A 110 -9.07 4.95 12.70
N SER A 111 -9.49 6.18 13.01
CA SER A 111 -10.87 6.63 12.83
C SER A 111 -11.27 6.61 11.35
N VAL A 112 -10.41 7.15 10.48
CA VAL A 112 -10.60 7.10 9.01
C VAL A 112 -10.78 5.67 8.53
N LEU A 113 -9.90 4.74 8.95
CA LEU A 113 -9.99 3.34 8.55
C LEU A 113 -11.23 2.62 9.12
N ASN A 114 -11.71 3.02 10.30
CA ASN A 114 -12.97 2.49 10.83
C ASN A 114 -14.18 2.99 10.02
N ASN A 115 -14.21 4.29 9.68
CA ASN A 115 -15.25 4.89 8.85
C ASN A 115 -15.24 4.32 7.43
N ALA A 116 -14.06 4.03 6.88
CA ALA A 116 -13.92 3.40 5.57
C ALA A 116 -14.68 2.06 5.48
N ASN A 117 -14.77 1.27 6.56
CA ASN A 117 -15.57 0.04 6.52
C ASN A 117 -17.06 0.34 6.34
N GLN A 118 -17.56 1.41 6.95
CA GLN A 118 -18.94 1.84 6.77
C GLN A 118 -19.17 2.33 5.33
N GLU A 119 -18.29 3.18 4.82
CA GLU A 119 -18.38 3.70 3.44
C GLU A 119 -18.33 2.58 2.40
N ILE A 120 -17.47 1.58 2.58
CA ILE A 120 -17.41 0.41 1.69
C ILE A 120 -18.73 -0.37 1.73
N ALA A 121 -19.29 -0.61 2.91
CA ALA A 121 -20.55 -1.35 3.04
C ALA A 121 -21.75 -0.60 2.44
N GLU A 122 -21.75 0.73 2.53
CA GLU A 122 -22.81 1.62 2.04
C GLU A 122 -22.62 2.03 0.57
N SER A 123 -21.50 1.67 -0.06
CA SER A 123 -21.13 2.08 -1.42
C SER A 123 -22.03 1.57 -2.55
N GLY A 124 -22.89 0.58 -2.29
CA GLY A 124 -23.68 -0.10 -3.32
C GLY A 124 -22.90 -1.13 -4.15
N LEU A 125 -21.59 -1.30 -3.91
CA LEU A 125 -20.77 -2.33 -4.53
C LEU A 125 -21.26 -3.75 -4.20
N SER A 126 -21.02 -4.69 -5.12
CA SER A 126 -21.29 -6.11 -4.86
C SER A 126 -20.37 -6.63 -3.74
N ALA A 127 -20.78 -7.69 -3.02
CA ALA A 127 -19.93 -8.30 -2.00
C ALA A 127 -18.57 -8.77 -2.55
N VAL A 128 -18.51 -9.15 -3.84
CA VAL A 128 -17.26 -9.52 -4.52
C VAL A 128 -16.35 -8.31 -4.66
N ASP A 129 -16.90 -7.16 -5.02
CA ASP A 129 -16.14 -5.92 -5.21
C ASP A 129 -15.77 -5.24 -3.89
N GLN A 130 -16.57 -5.43 -2.84
CA GLN A 130 -16.26 -4.94 -1.49
C GLN A 130 -15.13 -5.74 -0.83
N THR A 131 -15.01 -7.04 -1.14
CA THR A 131 -14.02 -7.95 -0.52
C THR A 131 -12.58 -7.41 -0.54
N PRO A 132 -11.99 -7.03 -1.69
CA PRO A 132 -10.62 -6.51 -1.72
C PRO A 132 -10.47 -5.20 -0.93
N LEU A 133 -11.51 -4.36 -0.88
CA LEU A 133 -11.50 -3.11 -0.13
C LEU A 133 -11.48 -3.36 1.38
N PHE A 134 -12.33 -4.28 1.87
CA PHE A 134 -12.35 -4.65 3.28
C PHE A 134 -11.05 -5.29 3.75
N ILE A 135 -10.44 -6.16 2.93
CA ILE A 135 -9.14 -6.76 3.25
C ILE A 135 -8.07 -5.66 3.30
N ALA A 136 -8.05 -4.74 2.32
CA ALA A 136 -7.09 -3.64 2.30
C ALA A 136 -7.21 -2.75 3.54
N VAL A 137 -8.43 -2.32 3.90
CA VAL A 137 -8.68 -1.51 5.10
C VAL A 137 -8.25 -2.25 6.36
N GLU A 138 -8.54 -3.56 6.48
CA GLU A 138 -8.08 -4.34 7.62
C GLU A 138 -6.56 -4.39 7.70
N MET A 139 -5.85 -4.61 6.59
CA MET A 139 -4.37 -4.56 6.57
C MET A 139 -3.86 -3.16 6.93
N GLY A 140 -4.55 -2.10 6.51
CA GLY A 140 -4.25 -0.72 6.90
C GLY A 140 -4.36 -0.51 8.41
N LYS A 141 -5.43 -1.02 9.04
CA LYS A 141 -5.64 -0.92 10.49
C LYS A 141 -4.54 -1.62 11.27
N ARG A 142 -4.18 -2.82 10.83
CA ARG A 142 -3.16 -3.65 11.48
C ARG A 142 -1.77 -3.08 11.30
N SER A 143 -1.49 -2.52 10.12
CA SER A 143 -0.29 -1.75 9.86
C SER A 143 -0.19 -0.53 10.78
N TYR A 144 -1.27 0.24 10.91
CA TYR A 144 -1.32 1.39 11.82
C TYR A 144 -1.02 0.98 13.26
N GLU A 145 -1.75 0.01 13.80
CA GLU A 145 -1.58 -0.50 15.17
C GLU A 145 -0.16 -1.04 15.39
N TYR A 146 0.33 -1.84 14.45
CA TYR A 146 1.67 -2.44 14.50
C TYR A 146 2.76 -1.38 14.54
N TRP A 147 2.76 -0.46 13.57
CA TRP A 147 3.81 0.53 13.44
C TRP A 147 3.76 1.58 14.54
N LEU A 148 2.57 1.99 14.98
CA LEU A 148 2.43 2.89 16.12
C LEU A 148 3.12 2.30 17.36
N ASN A 149 2.80 1.05 17.70
CA ASN A 149 3.45 0.36 18.82
C ASN A 149 4.96 0.19 18.61
N THR A 150 5.37 -0.19 17.41
CA THR A 150 6.77 -0.44 17.05
C THR A 150 7.63 0.82 17.12
N ILE A 151 7.08 1.98 16.73
CA ILE A 151 7.79 3.27 16.72
C ILE A 151 8.06 3.78 18.13
N TYR A 152 7.14 3.53 19.07
CA TYR A 152 7.28 3.94 20.47
C TYR A 152 7.99 2.90 21.34
N ASP A 153 8.19 1.68 20.85
CA ASP A 153 8.93 0.63 21.57
C ASP A 153 10.45 0.75 21.38
N THR A 154 11.13 1.20 22.42
CA THR A 154 12.61 1.28 22.48
C THR A 154 13.32 -0.08 22.38
N LYS A 155 12.61 -1.19 22.55
CA LYS A 155 13.13 -2.56 22.42
C LYS A 155 12.67 -3.25 21.13
N SER A 156 12.07 -2.48 20.21
CA SER A 156 11.59 -2.98 18.93
C SER A 156 12.70 -3.67 18.15
N SER A 157 12.37 -4.82 17.55
CA SER A 157 13.29 -5.52 16.64
C SER A 157 13.56 -4.74 15.35
N TRP A 158 12.75 -3.71 15.06
CA TRP A 158 12.90 -2.82 13.90
C TRP A 158 13.77 -1.59 14.17
N ILE A 159 14.30 -1.44 15.39
CA ILE A 159 14.97 -0.20 15.83
C ILE A 159 16.12 0.24 14.92
N ASP A 160 16.88 -0.70 14.37
CA ASP A 160 18.01 -0.43 13.47
C ASP A 160 17.58 0.11 12.09
N LEU A 161 16.31 -0.09 11.71
CA LEU A 161 15.74 0.37 10.44
C LEU A 161 14.90 1.64 10.56
N LEU A 162 14.55 2.00 11.80
CA LEU A 162 13.81 3.22 12.14
C LEU A 162 14.75 4.43 12.20
N ASN A 163 14.20 5.62 11.95
CA ASN A 163 14.94 6.85 12.16
C ASN A 163 15.16 7.06 13.66
N LYS A 164 16.33 7.59 14.05
CA LYS A 164 16.61 7.97 15.45
C LYS A 164 15.63 9.01 15.98
N ASN A 165 15.11 9.87 15.11
CA ASN A 165 14.07 10.84 15.45
C ASN A 165 12.68 10.19 15.28
N THR A 166 12.02 9.94 16.41
CA THR A 166 10.66 9.36 16.47
C THR A 166 9.64 10.18 15.67
N ALA A 167 9.75 11.51 15.64
CA ALA A 167 8.82 12.36 14.91
C ALA A 167 8.84 12.08 13.40
N ILE A 168 10.01 11.74 12.84
CA ILE A 168 10.12 11.35 11.42
C ILE A 168 9.42 10.01 11.18
N ASN A 169 9.52 9.05 12.10
CA ASN A 169 8.83 7.76 11.95
C ASN A 169 7.31 7.94 12.04
N VAL A 170 6.84 8.77 12.98
CA VAL A 170 5.42 9.11 13.15
C VAL A 170 4.87 9.81 11.90
N ALA A 171 5.60 10.77 11.33
CA ALA A 171 5.23 11.44 10.08
C ALA A 171 5.16 10.47 8.88
N ASN A 172 5.89 9.35 8.93
CA ASN A 172 5.87 8.32 7.89
C ASN A 172 4.74 7.28 8.05
N LEU A 173 3.99 7.33 9.15
CA LEU A 173 2.93 6.35 9.44
C LEU A 173 1.85 6.28 8.35
N PRO A 174 1.32 7.39 7.78
CA PRO A 174 0.38 7.32 6.65
C PRO A 174 0.95 6.53 5.45
N PHE A 175 2.24 6.68 5.16
CA PHE A 175 2.88 5.97 4.06
C PHE A 175 3.05 4.48 4.36
N LEU A 176 3.35 4.11 5.60
CA LEU A 176 3.43 2.70 6.02
C LEU A 176 2.05 2.02 5.90
N VAL A 177 1.01 2.68 6.40
CA VAL A 177 -0.39 2.20 6.36
C VAL A 177 -0.85 2.00 4.92
N THR A 178 -0.75 3.04 4.09
CA THR A 178 -1.15 2.97 2.67
C THR A 178 -0.34 1.94 1.89
N THR A 179 0.94 1.74 2.22
CA THR A 179 1.76 0.70 1.58
C THR A 179 1.21 -0.70 1.88
N SER A 180 0.80 -0.98 3.12
CA SER A 180 0.18 -2.27 3.47
C SER A 180 -1.14 -2.49 2.73
N MET A 181 -1.96 -1.44 2.60
CA MET A 181 -3.21 -1.48 1.84
C MET A 181 -2.95 -1.76 0.36
N GLU A 182 -2.01 -1.06 -0.26
CA GLU A 182 -1.63 -1.26 -1.66
C GLU A 182 -1.05 -2.66 -1.91
N GLY A 183 -0.27 -3.18 -0.96
CA GLY A 183 0.21 -4.56 -0.98
C GLY A 183 -0.95 -5.54 -0.99
N ALA A 184 -1.91 -5.39 -0.07
CA ALA A 184 -3.10 -6.23 -0.01
C ALA A 184 -3.88 -6.25 -1.33
N LEU A 185 -4.14 -5.07 -1.90
CA LEU A 185 -4.85 -4.92 -3.17
C LEU A 185 -4.07 -5.54 -4.33
N SER A 186 -2.76 -5.34 -4.39
CA SER A 186 -1.93 -5.90 -5.46
C SER A 186 -1.86 -7.43 -5.37
N GLY A 187 -1.70 -7.98 -4.17
CA GLY A 187 -1.68 -9.43 -3.95
C GLY A 187 -3.02 -10.08 -4.29
N PHE A 188 -4.13 -9.44 -3.92
CA PHE A 188 -5.47 -9.92 -4.27
C PHE A 188 -5.69 -9.94 -5.78
N ALA A 189 -5.32 -8.86 -6.47
CA ALA A 189 -5.49 -8.70 -7.91
C ALA A 189 -4.69 -9.72 -8.74
N GLN A 190 -3.48 -10.08 -8.30
CA GLN A 190 -2.65 -11.06 -9.02
C GLN A 190 -3.32 -12.44 -9.17
N ILE A 191 -4.13 -12.85 -8.19
CA ILE A 191 -4.87 -14.11 -8.29
C ILE A 191 -6.05 -13.99 -9.25
N GLN A 192 -6.65 -12.80 -9.37
CA GLN A 192 -7.70 -12.54 -10.37
C GLN A 192 -7.17 -12.56 -11.80
N GLN A 193 -5.89 -12.24 -12.02
CA GLN A 193 -5.26 -12.24 -13.35
C GLN A 193 -5.00 -13.62 -13.94
N LEU A 194 -4.89 -14.66 -13.12
CA LEU A 194 -4.43 -15.98 -13.56
C LEU A 194 -5.44 -16.75 -14.43
N ASP A 195 -6.47 -16.09 -14.96
CA ASP A 195 -7.56 -16.67 -15.77
C ASP A 195 -8.04 -18.02 -15.20
N MET A 196 -8.04 -18.13 -13.87
CA MET A 196 -8.67 -19.22 -13.18
C MET A 196 -10.15 -19.03 -13.48
N ASN A 197 -10.68 -19.78 -14.45
CA ASN A 197 -12.10 -19.90 -14.82
C ASN A 197 -12.98 -20.25 -13.61
N VAL A 198 -13.11 -19.29 -12.72
CA VAL A 198 -13.73 -19.38 -11.40
C VAL A 198 -14.56 -18.11 -11.14
N ALA A 199 -14.72 -17.27 -12.17
CA ALA A 199 -15.46 -16.02 -12.14
C ALA A 199 -16.99 -16.19 -12.12
N THR A 200 -17.52 -17.40 -11.92
CA THR A 200 -18.96 -17.63 -11.74
C THR A 200 -19.19 -18.39 -10.44
N SER A 201 -19.59 -17.63 -9.41
CA SER A 201 -20.10 -18.09 -8.10
C SER A 201 -19.24 -19.10 -7.31
N LEU A 202 -18.66 -18.65 -6.18
CA LEU A 202 -18.40 -19.51 -5.01
C LEU A 202 -17.42 -20.68 -5.16
N ASN A 203 -16.25 -20.50 -5.77
CA ASN A 203 -15.15 -21.42 -5.44
C ASN A 203 -14.40 -20.84 -4.23
N SER A 204 -14.72 -21.38 -3.06
CA SER A 204 -14.11 -21.05 -1.76
C SER A 204 -12.58 -20.99 -1.81
N LEU A 205 -11.98 -21.82 -2.66
CA LEU A 205 -10.53 -21.90 -2.88
C LEU A 205 -9.96 -20.62 -3.52
N GLY A 206 -10.60 -20.06 -4.54
CA GLY A 206 -10.11 -18.84 -5.21
C GLY A 206 -10.11 -17.63 -4.29
N ARG A 207 -11.16 -17.48 -3.46
CA ARG A 207 -11.24 -16.41 -2.46
C ARG A 207 -10.25 -16.63 -1.31
N SER A 208 -10.05 -17.87 -0.87
CA SER A 208 -9.07 -18.18 0.18
C SER A 208 -7.65 -17.92 -0.28
N ILE A 209 -7.31 -18.30 -1.52
CA ILE A 209 -6.00 -18.02 -2.12
C ILE A 209 -5.81 -16.52 -2.36
N ALA A 210 -6.82 -15.80 -2.86
CA ALA A 210 -6.73 -14.34 -3.04
C ALA A 210 -6.54 -13.60 -1.70
N THR A 211 -7.23 -14.04 -0.65
CA THR A 211 -7.08 -13.50 0.71
C THR A 211 -5.69 -13.78 1.26
N MET A 212 -5.18 -15.01 1.09
CA MET A 212 -3.82 -15.38 1.43
C MET A 212 -2.79 -14.51 0.68
N SER A 213 -2.93 -14.36 -0.63
CA SER A 213 -2.05 -13.52 -1.45
C SER A 213 -2.09 -12.06 -1.03
N ALA A 214 -3.25 -11.54 -0.63
CA ALA A 214 -3.37 -10.19 -0.09
C ALA A 214 -2.54 -10.02 1.20
N VAL A 215 -2.64 -10.96 2.15
CA VAL A 215 -1.84 -10.89 3.39
C VAL A 215 -0.35 -11.06 3.11
N ILE A 216 0.04 -12.00 2.23
CA ILE A 216 1.44 -12.18 1.81
C ILE A 216 2.02 -10.88 1.25
N ALA A 217 1.29 -10.27 0.31
CA ALA A 217 1.70 -9.03 -0.33
C ALA A 217 1.72 -7.85 0.65
N ALA A 218 0.75 -7.75 1.55
CA ALA A 218 0.68 -6.71 2.57
C ALA A 218 1.88 -6.78 3.53
N VAL A 219 2.17 -7.97 4.09
CA VAL A 219 3.33 -8.18 4.97
C VAL A 219 4.61 -7.89 4.20
N GLY A 220 4.79 -8.53 3.04
CA GLY A 220 6.02 -8.41 2.26
C GLY A 220 6.32 -7.00 1.77
N LEU A 221 5.30 -6.25 1.35
CA LEU A 221 5.48 -4.86 0.93
C LEU A 221 5.72 -3.93 2.13
N SER A 222 5.07 -4.17 3.26
CA SER A 222 5.29 -3.40 4.50
C SER A 222 6.70 -3.60 5.05
N SER A 223 7.17 -4.84 5.15
CA SER A 223 8.52 -5.15 5.59
C SER A 223 9.56 -4.70 4.55
N GLY A 224 9.28 -4.90 3.26
CA GLY A 224 10.16 -4.47 2.17
C GLY A 224 10.34 -2.95 2.13
N LYS A 225 9.32 -2.17 2.49
CA LYS A 225 9.47 -0.71 2.65
C LYS A 225 10.53 -0.34 3.70
N MET A 226 10.66 -1.13 4.77
CA MET A 226 11.65 -0.86 5.81
C MET A 226 13.07 -1.22 5.39
N PHE A 227 13.26 -2.37 4.74
CA PHE A 227 14.58 -2.83 4.27
C PHE A 227 15.08 -2.04 3.06
N PHE A 228 14.22 -1.84 2.06
CA PHE A 228 14.62 -1.34 0.74
C PHE A 228 14.20 0.11 0.46
N LYS A 229 13.55 0.75 1.44
CA LYS A 229 13.02 2.13 1.34
C LYS A 229 12.18 2.33 0.07
N TRP A 230 11.34 1.34 -0.26
CA TRP A 230 10.51 1.38 -1.46
C TRP A 230 9.60 2.61 -1.50
N VAL A 231 9.70 3.34 -2.61
CA VAL A 231 8.85 4.47 -2.96
C VAL A 231 8.04 4.11 -4.21
N LYS A 232 6.75 4.41 -4.17
CA LYS A 232 5.86 4.28 -5.34
C LYS A 232 6.29 5.27 -6.42
N LYS A 233 6.67 4.80 -7.61
CA LYS A 233 6.94 5.71 -8.74
C LYS A 233 5.62 6.07 -9.42
N ILE A 234 5.39 7.37 -9.59
CA ILE A 234 4.27 7.89 -10.38
C ILE A 234 4.66 7.77 -11.86
N ASN A 235 3.82 7.13 -12.67
CA ASN A 235 4.00 7.15 -14.12
C ASN A 235 3.63 8.54 -14.66
N THR A 236 4.64 9.32 -15.01
CA THR A 236 4.53 10.71 -15.49
C THR A 236 3.73 10.85 -16.79
N ALA A 237 3.47 9.76 -17.54
CA ALA A 237 2.61 9.80 -18.72
C ALA A 237 1.15 10.21 -18.40
N LYS A 238 0.67 9.96 -17.17
CA LYS A 238 -0.65 10.43 -16.67
C LYS A 238 -0.61 11.85 -16.06
N LEU A 239 0.59 12.41 -15.82
CA LEU A 239 0.77 13.81 -15.42
C LEU A 239 0.88 14.75 -16.62
N SER A 240 0.41 14.33 -17.81
CA SER A 240 0.15 15.26 -18.90
C SER A 240 -1.01 16.17 -18.50
N LEU A 241 -0.70 17.20 -17.72
CA LEU A 241 -1.57 18.35 -17.53
C LEU A 241 -2.00 18.79 -18.93
N ASN A 242 -3.30 18.85 -19.18
CA ASN A 242 -3.75 19.39 -20.45
C ASN A 242 -3.21 20.84 -20.56
N LYS A 243 -2.97 21.32 -21.78
CA LYS A 243 -2.38 22.66 -21.99
C LYS A 243 -3.17 23.76 -21.26
N GLU A 244 -4.49 23.60 -21.12
CA GLU A 244 -5.35 24.53 -20.40
C GLU A 244 -5.08 24.57 -18.89
N THR A 245 -4.75 23.44 -18.27
CA THR A 245 -4.42 23.34 -16.85
C THR A 245 -3.04 23.93 -16.57
N ILE A 246 -2.08 23.74 -17.49
CA ILE A 246 -0.76 24.40 -17.44
C ILE A 246 -0.92 25.92 -17.57
N VAL A 247 -1.77 26.39 -18.50
CA VAL A 247 -2.06 27.82 -18.66
C VAL A 247 -2.74 28.38 -17.42
N LYS A 248 -3.73 27.69 -16.83
CA LYS A 248 -4.38 28.12 -15.58
C LYS A 248 -3.39 28.22 -14.42
N LEU A 249 -2.53 27.22 -14.22
CA LEU A 249 -1.50 27.23 -13.17
C LEU A 249 -0.49 28.39 -13.36
N ASN A 250 -0.10 28.69 -14.60
CA ASN A 250 0.77 29.82 -14.90
C ASN A 250 0.07 31.19 -14.78
N THR A 251 -1.25 31.24 -14.95
CA THR A 251 -2.03 32.49 -14.81
C THR A 251 -2.26 32.83 -13.34
N VAL A 252 -2.45 31.83 -12.48
CA VAL A 252 -2.60 32.01 -11.02
C VAL A 252 -1.31 32.55 -10.39
N ASN A 253 -0.13 32.07 -10.83
CA ASN A 253 1.16 32.59 -10.35
C ASN A 253 1.46 34.04 -10.76
N ASN A 254 0.82 34.55 -11.82
CA ASN A 254 1.00 35.94 -12.26
C ASN A 254 -0.04 36.91 -11.69
N GLN A 255 -1.11 36.44 -11.02
CA GLN A 255 -2.10 37.30 -10.38
C GLN A 255 -1.85 37.55 -8.89
N TYR A 256 -1.15 36.65 -8.20
CA TYR A 256 -0.74 36.85 -6.80
C TYR A 256 0.72 37.31 -6.69
N GLY A 257 1.07 38.27 -7.54
CA GLY A 257 2.26 39.09 -7.35
C GLY A 257 2.05 40.04 -6.18
N ARG A 258 2.67 39.69 -5.06
CA ARG A 258 2.80 40.42 -3.78
C ARG A 258 1.83 39.97 -2.70
N ASP A 259 2.46 39.40 -1.68
CA ASP A 259 2.03 39.13 -0.33
C ASP A 259 1.57 37.70 0.01
N THR A 260 2.19 37.20 1.08
CA THR A 260 2.07 35.91 1.76
C THR A 260 2.89 34.73 1.22
N ARG A 261 3.81 34.29 2.10
CA ARG A 261 4.67 33.08 2.13
C ARG A 261 4.15 31.95 1.22
N GLY A 262 4.67 31.89 -0.01
CA GLY A 262 4.18 31.01 -1.07
C GLY A 262 5.19 29.91 -1.43
N TYR A 263 4.66 28.72 -1.71
CA TYR A 263 5.37 27.58 -2.28
C TYR A 263 6.20 28.01 -3.51
N CYS A 264 7.53 27.87 -3.46
CA CYS A 264 8.40 28.04 -4.61
C CYS A 264 8.45 26.74 -5.43
N GLY A 265 7.41 26.48 -6.24
CA GLY A 265 7.47 25.44 -7.27
C GLY A 265 8.13 25.98 -8.53
N THR A 266 9.42 25.69 -8.76
CA THR A 266 10.06 25.95 -10.05
C THR A 266 9.95 24.71 -10.93
N ILE A 267 9.09 24.76 -11.96
CA ILE A 267 8.99 23.69 -12.96
C ILE A 267 10.16 23.84 -13.94
N TYR A 268 11.14 22.94 -13.85
CA TYR A 268 12.18 22.81 -14.88
C TYR A 268 11.69 21.87 -15.99
N CYS A 269 11.39 22.44 -17.16
CA CYS A 269 11.25 21.64 -18.37
C CYS A 269 12.63 21.59 -19.07
N ASP A 270 13.27 20.43 -19.05
CA ASP A 270 14.47 20.20 -19.87
C ASP A 270 14.07 20.17 -21.34
N LYS A 271 14.74 20.97 -22.17
CA LYS A 271 14.41 21.20 -23.59
C LYS A 271 15.05 20.16 -24.52
N THR A 272 15.58 19.06 -24.00
CA THR A 272 16.37 18.12 -24.81
C THR A 272 15.55 17.28 -25.79
N TYR A 273 14.23 17.17 -25.63
CA TYR A 273 13.35 16.50 -26.60
C TYR A 273 12.07 17.31 -26.83
N GLY A 274 11.79 17.64 -28.08
CA GLY A 274 10.74 18.57 -28.49
C GLY A 274 9.41 18.45 -27.71
N THR A 275 8.94 19.59 -27.19
CA THR A 275 7.58 19.85 -26.65
C THR A 275 7.01 18.94 -25.56
N LYS A 276 7.74 17.96 -25.01
CA LYS A 276 7.26 17.12 -23.90
C LYS A 276 8.05 17.41 -22.63
N CYS A 277 7.40 17.95 -21.61
CA CYS A 277 7.97 17.99 -20.25
C CYS A 277 7.75 16.61 -19.63
N GLU A 278 8.80 15.79 -19.54
CA GLU A 278 8.71 14.42 -19.01
C GLU A 278 8.97 14.34 -17.50
N TRP A 279 9.38 15.45 -16.88
CA TRP A 279 9.72 15.53 -15.45
C TRP A 279 9.22 16.84 -14.84
N ALA A 280 8.58 16.74 -13.67
CA ALA A 280 8.33 17.86 -12.78
C ALA A 280 8.81 17.45 -11.38
N SER A 281 9.82 18.14 -10.86
CA SER A 281 10.21 18.05 -9.46
C SER A 281 9.50 19.16 -8.68
N ILE A 282 8.82 18.79 -7.60
CA ILE A 282 8.31 19.74 -6.61
C ILE A 282 9.27 19.64 -5.44
N ASN A 283 10.10 20.67 -5.25
CA ASN A 283 10.89 20.82 -4.04
C ASN A 283 10.06 21.61 -3.02
N ILE A 284 9.88 21.04 -1.83
CA ILE A 284 9.45 21.79 -0.66
C ILE A 284 10.73 22.45 -0.13
N CYS A 285 10.83 23.77 -0.25
CA CYS A 285 11.89 24.51 0.42
C CYS A 285 11.51 24.68 1.89
N ASP A 286 12.36 24.19 2.79
CA ASP A 286 12.29 24.56 4.21
C ASP A 286 12.58 26.05 4.36
N ALA A 287 11.87 26.69 5.29
CA ALA A 287 12.13 28.05 5.73
C ALA A 287 13.33 28.11 6.70
#